data_AF-A0A0A2AB32-F1
#
_entry.id   AF-A0A0A2AB32-F1
#
_cell.length_a   1.000
_cell.length_b   1.000
_cell.length_c   1.000
_cell.angle_alpha   90.00
_cell.angle_beta   90.00
_cell.angle_gamma   90.00
#
_symmetry.space_group_name_H-M   'P 1'
#
loop_
_entity.id
_entity.type
_entity.pdbx_description
1 polymer ?
#
loop_
_entity_poly.entity_id
_entity_poly.type
_entity_poly.pdbx_seq_one_letter_code
_entity_poly.pdbx_strand_id
1 'polypeptide(L)' 'MMSKGFADKTSKSLKTKKLTSSNEPYGRLISWSPWPPANFQSKYPAFPFVLTVLIIAVGQWYFSLLG' A
#
# COMPACT_ATOMS: atom_id res chain seq x y z
N MET A 1 -15.47 16.06 -35.94
CA MET A 1 -15.86 15.54 -34.62
C MET A 1 -15.47 14.08 -34.56
N MET A 2 -14.46 13.73 -33.75
CA MET A 2 -13.87 12.39 -33.68
C MET A 2 -14.54 11.62 -32.53
N SER A 3 -15.33 10.60 -32.86
CA SER A 3 -15.92 9.66 -31.90
C SER A 3 -14.90 8.55 -31.62
N LYS A 4 -14.40 8.42 -30.39
CA LYS A 4 -13.49 7.32 -30.01
C LYS A 4 -13.67 6.92 -28.55
N GLY A 5 -14.25 5.74 -28.36
CA GLY A 5 -13.88 4.84 -27.26
C GLY A 5 -14.77 4.85 -26.02
N PHE A 6 -15.99 4.33 -26.13
CA PHE A 6 -16.63 3.67 -24.99
C PHE A 6 -16.56 2.16 -25.20
N ALA A 7 -15.89 1.45 -24.29
CA ALA A 7 -15.62 0.02 -24.38
C ALA A 7 -16.91 -0.81 -24.26
N ASP A 8 -17.07 -1.77 -25.17
CA ASP A 8 -18.21 -2.67 -25.24
C ASP A 8 -18.26 -3.68 -24.07
N LYS A 9 -19.36 -3.58 -23.32
CA LYS A 9 -20.08 -4.64 -22.61
C LYS A 9 -19.73 -6.08 -23.07
N THR A 10 -18.98 -6.80 -22.23
CA THR A 10 -18.94 -8.28 -22.27
C THR A 10 -19.33 -8.84 -20.90
N SER A 11 -20.59 -9.25 -20.83
CA SER A 11 -21.15 -10.11 -19.80
C SER A 11 -20.61 -11.53 -19.95
N LYS A 12 -19.81 -12.03 -19.00
CA LYS A 12 -19.65 -13.49 -18.78
C LYS A 12 -19.41 -13.87 -17.32
N SER A 13 -20.42 -14.59 -16.81
CA SER A 13 -20.34 -15.78 -15.95
C SER A 13 -19.90 -15.63 -14.48
N LEU A 14 -20.91 -15.60 -13.61
CA LEU A 14 -20.86 -16.19 -12.26
C LEU A 14 -20.27 -17.62 -12.30
N LYS A 15 -19.27 -17.90 -11.45
CA LYS A 15 -19.13 -19.18 -10.71
C LYS A 15 -17.91 -19.17 -9.76
N THR A 16 -18.21 -19.08 -8.46
CA THR A 16 -17.83 -20.08 -7.44
C THR A 16 -16.38 -20.16 -6.91
N LYS A 17 -16.24 -19.68 -5.66
CA LYS A 17 -15.46 -20.22 -4.51
C LYS A 17 -13.91 -20.17 -4.55
N LYS A 18 -13.35 -19.35 -3.65
CA LYS A 18 -12.58 -19.86 -2.48
C LYS A 18 -12.45 -18.78 -1.40
N LEU A 19 -12.74 -19.23 -0.19
CA LEU A 19 -12.76 -18.48 1.05
C LEU A 19 -11.33 -18.51 1.64
N THR A 20 -10.57 -17.47 1.33
CA THR A 20 -9.50 -16.95 2.19
C THR A 20 -9.60 -15.44 2.05
N SER A 21 -9.91 -14.75 3.15
CA SER A 21 -10.10 -13.30 3.19
C SER A 21 -8.77 -12.60 2.88
N SER A 22 -8.44 -12.48 1.60
CA SER A 22 -7.55 -11.47 1.07
C SER A 22 -8.44 -10.30 0.66
N ASN A 23 -8.65 -9.36 1.58
CA ASN A 23 -9.31 -8.08 1.31
C ASN A 23 -8.39 -7.15 0.48
N GLU A 24 -7.68 -7.67 -0.52
CA GLU A 24 -6.94 -6.86 -1.46
C GLU A 24 -7.68 -6.91 -2.80
N PRO A 25 -8.18 -5.76 -3.30
CA PRO A 25 -8.97 -5.74 -4.51
C PRO A 25 -8.09 -6.13 -5.69
N TYR A 26 -8.31 -7.35 -6.17
CA TYR A 26 -7.76 -7.92 -7.40
C TYR A 26 -8.22 -7.04 -8.57
N GLY A 27 -7.44 -6.02 -8.91
CA GLY A 27 -7.77 -5.08 -10.00
C GLY A 27 -7.57 -3.59 -9.71
N ARG A 28 -6.95 -3.17 -8.60
CA ARG A 28 -6.48 -1.78 -8.50
C ARG A 28 -5.37 -1.56 -9.52
N LEU A 29 -5.61 -0.67 -10.50
CA LEU A 29 -4.56 -0.09 -11.34
C LEU A 29 -3.42 0.31 -10.40
N ILE A 30 -2.29 -0.38 -10.54
CA ILE A 30 -1.17 -0.28 -9.62
C ILE A 30 -0.68 1.16 -9.75
N SER A 31 -1.02 1.99 -8.78
CA SER A 31 -0.48 3.33 -8.69
C SER A 31 1.02 3.16 -8.51
N TRP A 32 1.80 3.46 -9.54
CA TRP A 32 3.26 3.52 -9.50
C TRP A 32 3.79 4.62 -8.57
N SER A 33 2.91 5.28 -7.80
CA SER A 33 3.31 6.16 -6.74
C SER A 33 3.97 5.32 -5.64
N PRO A 34 5.18 5.68 -5.19
CA PRO A 34 5.86 5.01 -4.08
C PRO A 34 5.17 5.26 -2.74
N TRP A 35 4.01 5.94 -2.73
CA TRP A 35 3.27 6.27 -1.53
C TRP A 35 2.68 5.02 -0.88
N PRO A 36 2.81 4.88 0.45
CA PRO A 36 2.20 3.77 1.15
C PRO A 36 0.69 3.72 0.87
N PRO A 37 0.11 2.51 0.80
CA PRO A 37 -1.32 2.33 0.66
C PRO A 37 -2.09 3.14 1.71
N ALA A 38 -3.29 3.62 1.37
CA ALA A 38 -4.13 4.40 2.29
C ALA A 38 -4.42 3.68 3.63
N ASN A 39 -4.32 2.36 3.67
CA ASN A 39 -4.46 1.52 4.87
C ASN A 39 -3.14 1.21 5.59
N PHE A 40 -2.04 1.91 5.29
CA PHE A 40 -0.75 1.65 5.93
C PHE A 40 -0.78 1.96 7.43
N GLN A 41 -1.39 3.09 7.81
CA GLN A 41 -1.50 3.48 9.22
C GLN A 41 -2.32 2.48 10.06
N SER A 42 -3.39 1.91 9.48
CA SER A 42 -4.20 0.91 10.17
C SER A 42 -3.56 -0.48 10.18
N LYS A 43 -2.77 -0.83 9.16
CA LYS A 43 -2.03 -2.10 9.08
C LYS A 43 -0.78 -2.11 9.96
N TYR A 44 -0.13 -0.96 10.14
CA TYR A 44 1.10 -0.79 10.92
C TYR A 44 1.01 0.38 11.92
N PRO A 45 0.16 0.30 12.94
CA PRO A 45 -0.05 1.40 13.89
C PRO A 45 1.19 1.70 14.75
N ALA A 46 2.07 0.72 14.96
CA ALA A 46 3.29 0.86 15.75
C ALA A 46 4.48 1.43 14.95
N PHE A 47 4.36 1.54 13.62
CA PHE A 47 5.42 2.04 12.74
C PHE A 47 6.02 3.39 13.18
N PRO A 48 5.24 4.45 13.48
CA PRO A 48 5.80 5.74 13.88
C PRO A 48 6.66 5.62 15.15
N PHE A 49 6.22 4.82 16.13
CA PHE A 49 6.95 4.64 17.38
C PHE A 49 8.29 3.94 17.17
N VAL A 50 8.30 2.84 16.42
CA VAL A 50 9.52 2.09 16.10
C VAL A 50 10.52 2.97 15.34
N LEU A 51 10.02 3.74 14.37
CA LEU A 51 10.84 4.68 13.61
C LEU A 51 11.49 5.74 14.51
N THR A 52 10.72 6.32 15.44
CA THR A 52 11.25 7.30 16.40
C THR A 52 12.35 6.71 17.28
N VAL A 53 12.15 5.52 17.84
CA VAL A 53 13.17 4.85 18.67
C VAL A 53 14.43 4.56 17.86
N LEU A 54 14.29 4.11 16.61
CA LEU A 54 15.41 3.87 15.72
C LEU A 54 16.22 5.14 15.45
N ILE A 55 15.55 6.25 15.15
CA ILE A 55 16.21 7.54 14.91
C ILE A 55 16.98 8.01 16.16
N ILE A 56 16.38 7.87 17.35
CA ILE A 56 17.03 8.25 18.61
C ILE A 56 18.26 7.38 18.85
N ALA A 57 18.14 6.06 18.67
CA ALA A 57 19.25 5.14 18.89
C ALA A 57 20.43 5.42 17.94
N VAL A 58 20.14 5.64 16.65
CA VAL A 58 21.16 6.01 15.66
C VAL A 58 21.75 7.38 15.95
N GLY A 59 20.92 8.34 16.36
CA GLY A 59 21.36 9.69 16.74
C GLY A 59 22.32 9.67 17.93
N GLN A 60 21.95 8.97 19.01
CA GLN A 60 22.82 8.80 20.18
C GLN A 60 24.13 8.10 19.82
N TRP A 61 24.08 7.06 18.98
CA TRP A 61 25.28 6.37 18.52
C TRP A 61 26.19 7.29 17.71
N TYR A 62 25.62 8.10 16.81
CA TYR A 62 26.36 9.08 16.03
C TYR A 62 27.01 10.16 16.91
N PHE A 63 26.27 10.72 17.88
CA PHE A 63 26.83 11.67 18.84
C PHE A 63 27.96 11.06 19.69
N SER A 64 27.84 9.78 20.07
CA SER A 64 28.89 9.07 20.79
C SER A 64 30.16 8.84 19.98
N LEU A 65 30.08 8.84 18.65
CA LEU A 65 31.25 8.71 17.76
C LEU A 65 31.87 10.07 17.43
N LEU A 66 31.13 11.17 17.58
CA LEU A 66 31.55 12.52 17.25
C LEU A 66 32.20 13.27 18.43
N GLY A 67 31.97 12.81 19.66
CA GLY A 67 32.64 13.28 20.88
C GLY A 67 33.92 12.50 21.16
#